data_AF-A0A447TDJ1-F1
#
_entry.id   AF-A0A447TDJ1-F1
#
_cell.length_a   1.000
_cell.length_b   1.000
_cell.length_c   1.000
_cell.angle_alpha   90.00
_cell.angle_beta   90.00
_cell.angle_gamma   90.00
#
_symmetry.space_group_name_H-M   'P 1'
#
loop_
_entity.id
_entity.type
_entity.pdbx_description
1 polymer ?
#
loop_
_entity_poly.entity_id
_entity_poly.type
_entity_poly.pdbx_seq_one_letter_code
_entity_poly.pdbx_strand_id
1 'polypeptide(L)' 'MHLIPETLNRTNIAGRKPGDRINIEIDPQTQAIVDTVERVLAQRGQAA' A
#
# COMPACT_ATOMS: atom_id res chain seq x y z
N MET A 1 1.90 -8.45 -9.37
CA MET A 1 2.28 -7.14 -9.96
C MET A 1 2.85 -7.41 -11.34
N HIS A 2 2.40 -6.70 -12.36
CA HIS A 2 3.01 -6.75 -13.69
C HIS A 2 3.58 -5.37 -14.02
N LEU A 3 4.81 -5.33 -14.52
CA LEU A 3 5.51 -4.09 -14.85
C LEU A 3 5.66 -3.98 -16.36
N ILE A 4 5.46 -2.79 -16.90
CA ILE A 4 5.70 -2.49 -18.32
C ILE A 4 7.20 -2.21 -18.57
N PRO A 5 7.70 -2.34 -19.82
CA PRO A 5 9.12 -2.14 -20.14
C PRO A 5 9.66 -0.77 -19.74
N GLU A 6 8.88 0.30 -19.91
CA GLU A 6 9.28 1.67 -19.51
C GLU A 6 9.66 1.74 -18.02
N THR A 7 8.88 1.10 -17.14
CA THR A 7 9.13 1.08 -15.69
C THR A 7 10.43 0.35 -15.36
N LEU A 8 10.70 -0.78 -16.01
CA LEU A 8 11.94 -1.54 -15.81
C LEU A 8 13.16 -0.74 -16.28
N ASN A 9 13.04 0.03 -17.36
CA ASN A 9 14.14 0.81 -17.93
C ASN A 9 14.42 2.11 -17.16
N ARG A 10 13.39 2.74 -16.57
CA ARG A 10 13.54 4.03 -15.87
C ARG A 10 13.75 3.92 -14.36
N THR A 11 13.61 2.74 -13.77
CA THR A 11 13.75 2.54 -12.32
C THR A 11 14.82 1.51 -12.00
N ASN A 12 15.19 1.40 -10.73
CA ASN A 12 16.14 0.37 -10.27
C ASN A 12 15.50 -1.01 -10.07
N ILE A 13 14.21 -1.19 -10.41
CA ILE A 13 13.47 -2.42 -10.13
C ILE A 13 14.02 -3.61 -10.94
N ALA A 14 14.46 -3.39 -12.19
CA ALA A 14 14.97 -4.45 -13.06
C ALA A 14 16.21 -5.17 -12.49
N GLY A 15 16.99 -4.50 -11.65
CA GLY A 15 18.19 -5.06 -11.02
C GLY A 15 17.96 -5.73 -9.66
N ARG A 16 16.74 -5.67 -9.11
CA ARG A 16 16.42 -6.21 -7.79
C ARG A 16 16.31 -7.73 -7.82
N LYS A 17 16.74 -8.37 -6.74
CA LYS A 17 16.73 -9.83 -6.58
C LYS A 17 15.84 -10.24 -5.39
N PRO A 18 15.33 -11.48 -5.38
CA PRO A 18 14.67 -12.02 -4.20
C PRO A 18 15.52 -11.84 -2.94
N GLY A 19 14.93 -11.26 -1.90
CA GLY A 19 15.62 -10.92 -0.65
C GLY A 19 16.07 -9.45 -0.54
N ASP A 20 16.09 -8.69 -1.64
CA ASP A 20 16.38 -7.26 -1.58
C ASP A 20 15.28 -6.52 -0.80
N ARG A 21 15.69 -5.55 0.03
CA ARG A 21 14.75 -4.62 0.67
C ARG A 21 14.37 -3.51 -0.30
N ILE A 22 13.08 -3.21 -0.35
CA ILE A 22 12.53 -2.07 -1.08
C ILE A 22 11.64 -1.25 -0.15
N ASN A 23 11.51 0.04 -0.46
CA ASN A 23 10.57 0.89 0.26
C ASN A 23 9.16 0.56 -0.22
N ILE A 24 8.25 0.35 0.71
CA ILE A 24 6.81 0.19 0.45
C ILE A 24 6.12 1.38 1.07
N GLU A 25 5.40 2.13 0.25
CA GLU A 25 4.50 3.18 0.68
C GLU A 25 3.07 2.69 0.46
N ILE A 26 2.25 2.79 1.49
CA ILE A 26 0.81 2.55 1.36
C ILE A 26 0.20 3.86 0.91
N ASP A 27 -0.69 3.78 -0.08
CA ASP A 27 -1.46 4.91 -0.54
C ASP A 27 -2.17 5.61 0.65
N PRO A 28 -1.93 6.92 0.88
CA PRO A 28 -2.50 7.63 2.04
C PRO A 28 -4.02 7.67 2.06
N GLN A 29 -4.68 7.67 0.89
CA GLN A 29 -6.14 7.65 0.80
C GLN A 29 -6.68 6.32 1.31
N THR A 30 -6.05 5.21 0.94
CA THR A 30 -6.41 3.87 1.41
C THR A 30 -6.29 3.77 2.93
N GLN A 31 -5.20 4.29 3.52
CA GLN A 31 -5.03 4.34 4.97
C GLN A 31 -6.17 5.13 5.63
N ALA A 32 -6.43 6.35 5.14
CA ALA A 32 -7.49 7.20 5.71
C ALA A 32 -8.88 6.54 5.64
N ILE A 33 -9.17 5.80 4.56
CA ILE A 33 -10.42 5.05 4.42
C ILE A 33 -10.49 3.95 5.47
N VAL A 34 -9.44 3.12 5.61
CA VAL A 34 -9.40 2.03 6.60
C VAL A 34 -9.57 2.58 8.01
N ASP A 35 -8.77 3.57 8.40
CA ASP A 35 -8.82 4.21 9.71
C ASP A 35 -10.22 4.76 10.02
N THR A 36 -10.85 5.38 9.02
CA THR A 36 -12.20 5.93 9.16
C THR A 36 -13.24 4.83 9.35
N VAL A 37 -13.16 3.75 8.57
CA VAL A 37 -14.09 2.61 8.67
C VAL A 37 -13.95 1.94 10.03
N GLU A 38 -12.72 1.67 10.47
CA GLU A 38 -12.46 1.08 11.79
C GLU A 38 -13.05 1.92 12.92
N ARG A 39 -12.83 3.24 12.89
CA ARG A 39 -13.39 4.17 13.87
C ARG A 39 -14.92 4.16 13.88
N VAL A 40 -15.57 4.21 12.72
CA VAL A 40 -17.04 4.23 12.63
C VAL A 40 -17.65 2.93 13.11
N LEU A 41 -17.03 1.78 12.79
CA LEU A 41 -17.50 0.48 13.26
C LEU A 41 -17.33 0.34 14.78
N ALA A 42 -16.22 0.81 15.34
CA ALA A 42 -16.02 0.83 16.79
C ALA A 42 -17.07 1.70 17.51
N GLN A 43 -17.39 2.88 16.97
CA GLN A 43 -18.45 3.76 17.51
C GLN A 43 -19.83 3.10 17.47
N ARG A 44 -20.16 2.38 16.40
CA ARG A 44 -21.44 1.67 16.27
C ARG A 44 -21.55 0.47 17.21
N GLY A 45 -20.45 -0.26 17.42
CA GLY A 45 -20.40 -1.40 18.35
C GLY A 45 -20.46 -1.01 19.83
N GLN A 46 -20.07 0.23 20.17
CA GLN A 46 -20.21 0.78 21.53
C GLN A 46 -21.61 1.33 21.83
N ALA A 47 -22.42 1.57 20.80
CA ALA A 47 -23.78 2.10 20.91
C ALA A 47 -24.87 1.01 20.99
N ALA A 48 -24.47 -0.27 21.02
CA ALA A 48 -25.33 -1.44 21.20
C ALA A 48 -25.06 -2.08 22.58
#